data_AF-A0A0N5A0X6-F1
#
_entry.id   AF-A0A0N5A0X6-F1
#
_cell.length_a   1.000
_cell.length_b   1.000
_cell.length_c   1.000
_cell.angle_alpha   90.00
_cell.angle_beta   90.00
_cell.angle_gamma   90.00
#
_symmetry.space_group_name_H-M   'P 1'
#
loop_
_entity.id
_entity.type
_entity.pdbx_description
1 polymer ?
#
loop_
_entity_poly.entity_id
_entity_poly.type
_entity_poly.pdbx_seq_one_letter_code
_entity_poly.pdbx_strand_id
1 'polypeptide(L)'
;MINHLCILTILLLSLSSVFEANSKNESAQDGKAYIPKQNLTFENNETVEEYLGIPFAKPPIGDLRFMPPQKYENKSTNSSPFNASTPAATCPQYVLNT
;
A
#
# COMPACT_ATOMS: atom_id res chain seq x y z
N MET A 1 33.54 12.33 -50.72
CA MET A 1 32.08 12.55 -50.59
C MET A 1 31.43 11.72 -49.48
N ILE A 2 32.04 10.62 -49.03
CA ILE A 2 31.53 9.76 -47.94
C ILE A 2 31.53 10.44 -46.54
N ASN A 3 32.42 11.41 -46.33
CA ASN A 3 32.68 11.98 -45.01
C ASN A 3 31.58 12.95 -44.52
N HIS A 4 30.97 13.71 -45.44
CA HIS A 4 29.91 14.66 -45.07
C HIS A 4 28.56 13.97 -44.80
N LEU A 5 28.30 12.86 -45.49
CA LEU A 5 27.08 12.08 -45.31
C LEU A 5 27.08 11.33 -43.96
N CYS A 6 28.23 10.83 -43.52
CA CYS A 6 28.39 10.21 -42.19
C CYS A 6 28.24 11.21 -41.04
N ILE A 7 28.70 12.45 -41.21
CA ILE A 7 28.57 13.49 -40.16
C ILE A 7 27.11 13.89 -39.97
N LEU A 8 26.34 14.01 -41.05
CA LEU A 8 24.91 14.33 -41.01
C LEU A 8 24.09 13.22 -40.34
N THR A 9 24.43 11.95 -40.54
CA THR A 9 23.72 10.83 -39.90
C THR A 9 24.02 10.73 -38.42
N ILE A 10 25.27 10.93 -37.99
CA ILE A 10 25.65 10.91 -36.57
C ILE A 10 24.96 12.05 -35.79
N LEU A 11 24.83 13.24 -36.41
CA LEU A 11 24.13 14.37 -35.80
C LEU A 11 22.64 14.07 -35.58
N LEU A 12 21.98 13.40 -36.53
CA LEU A 12 20.57 13.00 -36.43
C LEU A 12 20.32 11.90 -35.38
N LEU A 13 21.26 10.97 -35.21
CA LEU A 13 21.21 9.93 -34.16
C LEU A 13 21.40 10.50 -32.74
N SER A 14 22.05 11.66 -32.61
CA SER A 14 22.22 12.33 -31.30
C SER A 14 21.02 13.18 -30.86
N LEU A 15 20.06 13.44 -31.77
CA LEU A 15 18.83 14.19 -31.51
C LEU A 15 17.63 13.30 -31.14
N SER A 16 17.70 11.98 -31.38
CA SER A 16 16.80 11.05 -30.72
C SER A 16 17.18 11.02 -29.25
N SER A 17 16.34 11.62 -28.41
CA SER A 17 16.40 11.45 -26.97
C SER A 17 16.60 9.96 -26.67
N VAL A 18 17.78 9.62 -26.15
CA VAL A 18 17.97 8.35 -25.45
C VAL A 18 16.84 8.33 -24.43
N PHE A 19 15.90 7.41 -24.61
CA PHE A 19 14.86 7.21 -23.63
C PHE A 19 15.59 6.57 -22.45
N GLU A 20 16.08 7.38 -21.51
CA GLU A 20 16.35 6.91 -20.17
C GLU A 20 15.11 6.13 -19.77
N ALA A 21 15.24 4.81 -19.66
CA ALA A 21 14.29 4.01 -18.92
C ALA A 21 14.34 4.59 -17.50
N ASN A 22 13.41 5.50 -17.22
CA ASN A 22 13.15 5.97 -15.87
C ASN A 22 12.75 4.71 -15.10
N SER A 23 13.73 4.08 -14.45
CA SER A 23 13.48 3.22 -13.33
C SER A 23 12.59 4.05 -12.43
N LYS A 24 11.29 3.75 -12.45
CA LYS A 24 10.37 4.28 -11.47
C LYS A 24 10.99 3.88 -10.15
N ASN A 25 11.70 4.80 -9.53
CA ASN A 25 11.90 4.77 -8.11
C ASN A 25 10.48 4.92 -7.59
N GLU A 26 9.81 3.79 -7.38
CA GLU A 26 8.75 3.67 -6.39
C GLU A 26 9.39 4.11 -5.08
N SER A 27 9.48 5.42 -4.91
CA SER A 27 9.45 6.02 -3.59
C SER A 27 8.12 5.51 -3.05
N ALA A 28 8.19 4.50 -2.18
CA ALA A 28 7.07 3.82 -1.53
C ALA A 28 6.31 4.80 -0.63
N GLN A 29 5.68 5.77 -1.27
CA GLN A 29 4.86 6.86 -0.75
C GLN A 29 3.86 7.26 -1.86
N ASP A 30 3.37 6.30 -2.66
CA ASP A 30 2.03 6.43 -3.23
C ASP A 30 1.08 6.22 -2.04
N GLY A 31 0.36 7.27 -1.64
CA GLY A 31 -0.14 7.45 -0.26
C GLY A 31 -0.75 6.18 0.34
N LYS A 32 -0.28 5.74 1.52
CA LYS A 32 -0.77 4.48 2.08
C LYS A 32 -2.25 4.56 2.38
N ALA A 33 -3.01 3.58 1.90
CA ALA A 33 -4.42 3.42 2.26
C ALA A 33 -4.62 3.13 3.76
N TYR A 34 -3.59 2.75 4.52
CA TYR A 34 -3.71 2.50 5.96
C TYR A 34 -2.64 3.28 6.72
N ILE A 35 -3.01 3.83 7.87
CA ILE A 35 -2.07 4.46 8.81
C ILE A 35 -1.62 3.38 9.80
N PRO A 36 -0.33 2.98 9.82
CA PRO A 36 0.17 1.97 10.76
C PRO A 36 0.18 2.49 12.20
N LYS A 37 0.22 1.58 13.17
CA LYS A 37 0.48 1.92 14.57
C LYS A 37 1.92 2.37 14.77
N GLN A 38 2.86 1.53 14.32
CA GLN A 38 4.29 1.70 14.56
C GLN A 38 5.11 0.84 13.60
N ASN A 39 6.39 1.17 13.48
CA ASN A 39 7.40 0.35 12.84
C ASN A 39 8.25 -0.32 13.93
N LEU A 40 8.30 -1.65 13.92
CA LEU A 40 9.07 -2.47 14.84
C LEU A 40 10.39 -2.83 14.17
N THR A 41 11.51 -2.36 14.72
CA THR A 41 12.85 -2.72 14.25
C THR A 41 13.45 -3.79 15.17
N PHE A 42 13.93 -4.89 14.58
CA PHE A 42 14.52 -6.02 15.29
C PHE A 42 16.06 -5.94 15.28
N GLU A 43 16.72 -6.78 16.09
CA GLU A 43 18.20 -6.78 16.25
C GLU A 43 18.96 -7.04 14.94
N ASN A 44 18.35 -7.74 13.99
CA ASN A 44 18.89 -7.99 12.65
C ASN A 44 18.67 -6.82 11.67
N ASN A 45 18.24 -5.64 12.14
CA ASN A 45 17.86 -4.46 11.37
C ASN A 45 16.66 -4.66 10.42
N GLU A 46 15.90 -5.74 10.57
CA GLU A 46 14.62 -5.89 9.86
C GLU A 46 13.56 -4.98 10.49
N THR A 47 12.70 -4.41 9.66
CA THR A 47 11.60 -3.53 10.10
C THR A 47 10.26 -4.09 9.68
N VAL A 48 9.32 -4.18 10.62
CA VAL A 48 7.93 -4.60 10.40
C VAL A 48 7.00 -3.44 10.69
N GLU A 49 6.09 -3.15 9.76
CA GLU A 49 5.03 -2.18 9.98
C GLU A 49 3.81 -2.86 10.61
N GLU A 50 3.42 -2.42 11.80
CA GLU A 50 2.29 -2.99 12.55
C GLU A 50 0.99 -2.27 12.14
N TYR A 51 0.05 -3.01 11.55
CA TYR A 51 -1.31 -2.55 11.24
C TYR A 51 -2.32 -3.36 12.07
N LEU A 52 -3.16 -2.66 12.82
CA LEU A 52 -4.13 -3.23 13.75
C LEU A 52 -5.56 -2.89 13.35
N GLY A 53 -6.49 -3.80 13.63
CA GLY A 53 -7.91 -3.51 13.57
C GLY A 53 -8.50 -3.26 12.19
N ILE A 54 -7.84 -3.68 11.10
CA ILE A 54 -8.36 -3.52 9.73
C ILE A 54 -9.65 -4.35 9.56
N PRO A 55 -10.78 -3.72 9.16
CA PRO A 55 -12.04 -4.43 8.98
C PRO A 55 -12.03 -5.29 7.71
N PHE A 56 -12.39 -6.57 7.85
CA PHE A 56 -12.56 -7.49 6.72
C PHE A 56 -14.03 -7.69 6.30
N ALA A 57 -14.99 -7.32 7.17
CA ALA A 57 -16.42 -7.51 6.98
C ALA A 57 -17.22 -6.39 7.66
N LYS A 58 -18.52 -6.29 7.35
CA LYS A 58 -19.45 -5.46 8.11
C LYS A 58 -19.62 -6.00 9.53
N PRO A 59 -19.80 -5.13 10.55
CA PRO A 59 -20.10 -5.56 11.91
C PRO A 59 -21.36 -6.46 11.96
N PRO A 60 -21.30 -7.67 12.56
CA PRO A 60 -22.42 -8.62 12.61
C PRO A 60 -23.40 -8.27 13.74
N ILE A 61 -23.97 -7.06 13.69
CA ILE A 61 -24.90 -6.51 14.68
C ILE A 61 -26.30 -6.34 14.09
N GLY A 62 -27.32 -6.21 14.94
CA GLY A 62 -28.72 -6.12 14.50
C GLY A 62 -29.14 -7.35 13.69
N ASP A 63 -29.75 -7.12 12.52
CA ASP A 63 -30.22 -8.16 11.60
C ASP A 63 -29.09 -8.99 10.97
N LEU A 64 -27.84 -8.51 11.05
CA LEU A 64 -26.67 -9.27 10.59
C LEU A 64 -26.17 -10.27 11.62
N ARG A 65 -26.70 -10.26 12.85
CA ARG A 65 -26.34 -11.24 13.87
C ARG A 65 -26.78 -12.63 13.41
N PHE A 66 -25.88 -13.61 13.53
CA PHE A 66 -26.08 -14.99 13.09
C PHE A 66 -26.19 -15.20 11.56
N MET A 67 -25.99 -14.15 10.77
CA MET A 67 -25.90 -14.26 9.31
C MET A 67 -24.43 -14.45 8.86
N PRO A 68 -24.19 -14.95 7.65
CA PRO A 68 -22.86 -14.94 7.04
C PRO A 68 -22.27 -13.52 6.99
N PRO A 69 -20.94 -13.36 7.10
CA PRO A 69 -20.30 -12.05 7.03
C PRO A 69 -20.56 -11.36 5.69
N GLN A 70 -20.89 -10.08 5.73
CA GLN A 70 -21.05 -9.25 4.53
C GLN A 70 -19.78 -8.46 4.24
N LYS A 71 -19.55 -8.17 2.95
CA LYS A 71 -18.39 -7.41 2.49
C LYS A 71 -18.35 -6.01 3.11
N TYR A 72 -17.17 -5.59 3.56
CA TYR A 72 -16.94 -4.23 4.02
C TYR A 72 -16.94 -3.23 2.85
N GLU A 73 -17.75 -2.18 2.92
CA GLU A 73 -17.98 -1.26 1.79
C GLU A 73 -17.12 0.01 1.85
N ASN A 74 -16.67 0.41 3.04
CA ASN A 74 -15.90 1.65 3.23
C ASN A 74 -14.44 1.42 2.84
N LYS A 75 -14.15 1.44 1.55
CA LYS A 75 -12.79 1.22 1.05
C LYS A 75 -11.86 2.33 1.52
N SER A 76 -10.72 1.90 2.04
CA SER A 76 -9.66 2.83 2.37
C SER A 76 -8.91 3.29 1.12
N THR A 77 -8.55 4.56 1.05
CA THR A 77 -7.88 5.16 -0.11
C THR A 77 -6.73 6.06 0.33
N ASN A 78 -5.84 6.39 -0.60
CA ASN A 78 -4.71 7.29 -0.35
C ASN A 78 -5.19 8.68 0.13
N SER A 79 -6.38 9.13 -0.31
CA SER A 79 -6.99 10.40 0.08
C SER A 79 -7.80 10.34 1.39
N SER A 80 -8.16 9.14 1.84
CA SER A 80 -8.90 8.90 3.08
C SER A 80 -8.43 7.58 3.69
N PRO A 81 -7.27 7.57 4.35
CA PRO A 81 -6.70 6.35 4.89
C PRO A 81 -7.38 5.93 6.19
N PHE A 82 -7.50 4.62 6.39
CA PHE A 82 -8.05 4.03 7.61
C PHE A 82 -6.97 4.00 8.68
N ASN A 83 -7.32 4.45 9.88
CA ASN A 83 -6.42 4.43 11.02
C ASN A 83 -6.34 3.01 11.59
N ALA A 84 -5.26 2.30 11.27
CA ALA A 84 -4.98 0.95 11.72
C ALA A 84 -4.00 0.93 12.91
N SER A 85 -4.18 1.86 13.87
CA SER A 85 -3.31 1.97 15.05
C SER A 85 -3.87 1.31 16.31
N THR A 86 -5.13 0.86 16.28
CA THR A 86 -5.84 0.33 17.45
C THR A 86 -6.24 -1.14 17.26
N PRO A 87 -6.10 -2.00 18.29
CA PRO A 87 -6.65 -3.35 18.23
C PRO A 87 -8.16 -3.34 17.96
N ALA A 88 -8.64 -4.30 17.18
CA ALA A 88 -10.08 -4.51 16.99
C ALA A 88 -10.76 -4.86 18.33
N ALA A 89 -12.05 -4.54 18.43
CA ALA A 89 -12.87 -5.04 19.52
C ALA A 89 -12.88 -6.58 19.52
N THR A 90 -12.64 -7.17 20.69
CA THR A 90 -12.76 -8.63 20.86
C THR A 90 -14.22 -9.05 20.74
N CYS A 91 -14.44 -10.27 20.24
CA CYS A 91 -15.79 -10.83 20.17
C CYS A 91 -16.37 -11.02 21.58
N PRO A 92 -17.71 -10.95 21.73
CA PRO A 92 -18.38 -11.32 22.97
C PRO A 92 -17.98 -12.73 23.40
N GLN A 93 -17.39 -12.83 24.59
CA GLN A 93 -17.00 -14.08 25.23
C GLN A 93 -17.23 -13.97 26.74
N TYR A 94 -17.39 -15.10 27.41
CA TYR A 94 -17.39 -15.13 28.87
C TYR A 94 -15.95 -14.88 29.35
N VAL A 95 -15.76 -13.83 30.16
CA VAL A 95 -14.42 -13.36 30.55
C VAL A 95 -13.81 -14.21 31.68
N LEU A 96 -14.64 -14.91 32.46
CA LEU A 96 -14.23 -15.87 33.48
C LEU A 96 -15.29 -16.98 33.55
N ASN A 97 -14.84 -18.24 33.58
CA ASN A 97 -15.65 -19.35 34.07
C ASN A 97 -14.94 -19.85 35.32
N THR A 98 -15.30 -19.26 36.46
CA THR A 98 -14.91 -19.72 37.81
C THR A 98 -16.14 -20.22 38.52
#